data_AF-A0A6P0S8W3-F1
#
_entry.id   AF-A0A6P0S8W3-F1
#
_cell.length_a   1.000
_cell.length_b   1.000
_cell.length_c   1.000
_cell.angle_alpha   90.00
_cell.angle_beta   90.00
_cell.angle_gamma   90.00
#
_symmetry.space_group_name_H-M   'P 1'
#
loop_
_entity.id
_entity.type
_entity.pdbx_description
1 polymer ?
#
loop_
_entity_poly.entity_id
_entity_poly.type
_entity_poly.pdbx_seq_one_letter_code
_entity_poly.pdbx_strand_id
1 'polypeptide(L)'
;MGDLNEGILQSCRNAIVSAFFIKIPYYATIFDIAKNQFPFIVSKPIDWTVGIPASILITNGTQVIGKFPLDGLTPRAVLYRTDRSQITNYIVYDDHGRAIKRVDLTGKAHGSIPTPHVVEYKHNQNPAGKIFVQAQRTVRPARTIEIP
;
A
#
# COMPACT_ATOMS: atom_id res chain seq x y z
N MET A 1 -46.52 11.51 39.85
CA MET A 1 -45.62 11.72 38.68
C MET A 1 -44.33 10.95 38.93
N GLY A 2 -44.08 9.89 38.18
CA GLY A 2 -42.77 9.22 38.09
C GLY A 2 -42.28 9.35 36.65
N ASP A 3 -41.00 9.61 36.47
CA ASP A 3 -40.46 10.09 35.19
C ASP A 3 -40.32 8.97 34.14
N LEU A 4 -40.58 9.28 32.87
CA LEU A 4 -40.92 8.30 31.82
C LEU A 4 -39.70 7.64 31.13
N ASN A 5 -38.59 7.41 31.84
CA ASN A 5 -37.31 7.01 31.21
C ASN A 5 -36.72 5.64 31.61
N GLU A 6 -37.35 4.88 32.53
CA GLU A 6 -36.91 3.52 32.91
C GLU A 6 -37.35 2.41 31.90
N GLY A 7 -38.02 2.78 30.79
CA GLY A 7 -38.70 1.82 29.91
C GLY A 7 -37.86 1.19 28.78
N ILE A 8 -36.65 1.70 28.48
CA ILE A 8 -35.90 1.33 27.25
C ILE A 8 -34.61 0.54 27.55
N LEU A 9 -34.23 0.36 28.83
CA LEU A 9 -33.03 -0.41 29.21
C LEU A 9 -33.22 -1.94 29.25
N GLN A 10 -34.44 -2.45 29.09
CA GLN A 10 -34.74 -3.89 29.20
C GLN A 10 -35.03 -4.61 27.86
N SER A 11 -35.18 -3.91 26.74
CA SER A 11 -35.63 -4.51 25.46
C SER A 11 -34.54 -4.74 24.40
N CYS A 12 -33.42 -4.03 24.45
CA CYS A 12 -32.41 -4.06 23.38
C CYS A 12 -31.05 -4.66 23.82
N ARG A 13 -31.05 -5.92 24.25
CA ARG A 13 -29.81 -6.74 24.30
C ARG A 13 -29.30 -7.22 22.93
N ASN A 14 -29.91 -6.74 21.83
CA ASN A 14 -29.57 -7.07 20.45
C ASN A 14 -29.47 -5.79 19.58
N ALA A 15 -28.40 -4.97 19.72
CA ALA A 15 -28.06 -3.92 18.74
C ALA A 15 -26.62 -3.35 18.92
N ILE A 16 -25.70 -3.89 18.12
CA ILE A 16 -24.62 -3.22 17.35
C ILE A 16 -24.36 -1.71 17.60
N VAL A 17 -23.14 -1.42 18.11
CA VAL A 17 -22.16 -0.36 17.73
C VAL A 17 -22.51 1.14 17.89
N SER A 18 -21.75 1.83 18.78
CA SER A 18 -20.90 2.99 18.40
C SER A 18 -19.99 3.53 19.53
N ALA A 19 -18.82 4.01 19.08
CA ALA A 19 -17.76 4.80 19.71
C ALA A 19 -18.16 5.74 20.87
N PHE A 20 -17.33 6.06 21.87
CA PHE A 20 -15.90 6.42 21.87
C PHE A 20 -15.19 6.01 23.21
N PHE A 21 -13.95 6.37 23.61
CA PHE A 21 -12.92 7.32 23.14
C PHE A 21 -11.48 6.76 23.32
N ILE A 22 -10.48 7.56 22.94
CA ILE A 22 -9.03 7.32 22.87
C ILE A 22 -8.34 7.07 24.23
N LYS A 23 -7.56 5.97 24.30
CA LYS A 23 -6.23 5.98 24.95
C LYS A 23 -5.31 4.96 24.27
N ILE A 24 -4.31 5.45 23.53
CA ILE A 24 -3.32 4.61 22.83
C ILE A 24 -2.33 4.04 23.86
N PRO A 25 -2.11 2.73 23.87
CA PRO A 25 -0.75 2.22 23.77
C PRO A 25 -0.57 1.25 22.60
N TYR A 26 0.69 1.09 22.19
CA TYR A 26 1.11 0.33 21.01
C TYR A 26 0.96 -1.19 21.18
N TYR A 27 1.17 -1.93 20.07
CA TYR A 27 1.12 -3.39 19.91
C TYR A 27 -0.27 -4.01 19.76
N ALA A 28 -0.79 -3.98 18.53
CA ALA A 28 -1.84 -4.90 18.07
C ALA A 28 -1.21 -5.97 17.16
N THR A 29 -0.77 -7.08 17.76
CA THR A 29 -0.44 -8.31 17.05
C THR A 29 -1.74 -8.90 16.50
N ILE A 30 -2.02 -8.75 15.21
CA ILE A 30 -3.26 -9.28 14.62
C ILE A 30 -3.07 -10.76 14.29
N PHE A 31 -3.45 -11.60 15.25
CA PHE A 31 -3.89 -12.98 15.00
C PHE A 31 -5.41 -13.07 15.18
N ASP A 32 -6.03 -13.94 14.40
CA ASP A 32 -7.47 -14.27 14.36
C ASP A 32 -8.46 -13.15 14.01
N ILE A 33 -8.65 -12.97 12.69
CA ILE A 33 -10.00 -12.80 12.13
C ILE A 33 -10.41 -14.16 11.55
N ALA A 34 -11.35 -14.83 12.22
CA ALA A 34 -11.76 -16.18 11.86
C ALA A 34 -12.57 -16.23 10.55
N LYS A 35 -12.12 -17.08 9.64
CA LYS A 35 -12.85 -17.79 8.58
C LYS A 35 -14.31 -17.34 8.33
N ASN A 36 -14.50 -16.41 7.38
CA ASN A 36 -15.57 -16.55 6.38
C ASN A 36 -15.34 -15.68 5.13
N GLN A 37 -14.76 -16.32 4.10
CA GLN A 37 -15.28 -16.30 2.74
C GLN A 37 -15.57 -14.93 2.08
N PHE A 38 -14.56 -14.05 2.04
CA PHE A 38 -14.37 -13.26 0.82
C PHE A 38 -13.67 -14.15 -0.20
N PRO A 39 -14.22 -14.40 -1.40
CA PRO A 39 -13.48 -15.02 -2.47
C PRO A 39 -12.44 -14.00 -2.96
N PHE A 40 -11.25 -14.01 -2.36
CA PHE A 40 -10.12 -13.24 -2.84
C PHE A 40 -9.58 -13.91 -4.11
N ILE A 41 -10.34 -13.76 -5.20
CA ILE A 41 -9.82 -13.82 -6.56
C ILE A 41 -8.55 -12.99 -6.53
N VAL A 42 -7.40 -13.56 -6.90
CA VAL A 42 -6.09 -12.91 -6.72
C VAL A 42 -6.04 -11.64 -7.58
N SER A 43 -6.35 -10.50 -6.96
CA SER A 43 -6.79 -9.29 -7.66
C SER A 43 -6.00 -8.07 -7.22
N LYS A 44 -4.88 -7.85 -7.93
CA LYS A 44 -3.90 -6.75 -7.77
C LYS A 44 -3.13 -6.79 -6.43
N PRO A 45 -1.81 -6.50 -6.41
CA PRO A 45 -1.11 -6.29 -5.15
C PRO A 45 -1.72 -5.13 -4.36
N ILE A 46 -1.77 -5.29 -3.03
CA ILE A 46 -2.29 -4.27 -2.11
C ILE A 46 -1.28 -3.12 -2.04
N ASP A 47 -1.59 -2.00 -2.69
CA ASP A 47 -0.84 -0.75 -2.56
C ASP A 47 -1.10 -0.10 -1.20
N TRP A 48 -0.34 -0.52 -0.18
CA TRP A 48 -0.38 0.04 1.17
C TRP A 48 0.10 1.50 1.24
N THR A 49 0.65 2.05 0.15
CA THR A 49 1.18 3.43 0.11
C THR A 49 0.15 4.48 -0.26
N VAL A 50 -1.10 4.08 -0.56
CA VAL A 50 -2.19 5.01 -0.87
C VAL A 50 -2.44 5.96 0.31
N GLY A 51 -2.32 7.26 0.07
CA GLY A 51 -2.46 8.29 1.10
C GLY A 51 -1.19 8.63 1.89
N ILE A 52 -0.07 7.95 1.63
CA ILE A 52 1.22 8.22 2.28
C ILE A 52 2.08 9.12 1.35
N PRO A 53 2.56 10.30 1.82
CA PRO A 53 3.46 11.13 1.03
C PRO A 53 4.78 10.45 0.67
N ALA A 54 5.27 10.69 -0.55
CA ALA A 54 6.54 10.17 -1.03
C ALA A 54 7.73 10.54 -0.14
N SER A 55 7.73 11.75 0.44
CA SER A 55 8.74 12.18 1.43
C SER A 55 8.82 11.26 2.64
N ILE A 56 7.68 10.78 3.16
CA ILE A 56 7.62 9.80 4.27
C ILE A 56 8.11 8.42 3.83
N LEU A 57 7.70 7.97 2.63
CA LEU A 57 8.13 6.68 2.08
C LEU A 57 9.65 6.63 1.86
N ILE A 58 10.23 7.67 1.28
CA ILE A 58 11.64 7.72 0.90
C ILE A 58 12.54 7.96 2.13
N THR A 59 12.09 8.73 3.13
CA THR A 59 12.82 8.89 4.40
C THR A 59 13.04 7.55 5.12
N ASN A 60 12.09 6.62 4.98
CA ASN A 60 12.18 5.25 5.52
C ASN A 60 12.71 4.23 4.49
N GLY A 61 13.11 4.69 3.30
CA GLY A 61 13.57 3.83 2.22
C GLY A 61 15.08 3.58 2.25
N THR A 62 15.51 2.57 1.49
CA THR A 62 16.93 2.24 1.31
C THR A 62 17.42 2.75 -0.05
N GLN A 63 18.52 3.51 -0.05
CA GLN A 63 19.20 3.90 -1.28
C GLN A 63 19.87 2.69 -1.92
N VAL A 64 19.72 2.52 -3.24
CA VAL A 64 20.33 1.43 -4.00
C VAL A 64 20.98 1.94 -5.29
N ILE A 65 21.76 1.07 -5.94
CA ILE A 65 22.35 1.31 -7.26
C ILE A 65 21.90 0.25 -8.26
N GLY A 66 21.96 0.56 -9.56
CA GLY A 66 21.63 -0.38 -10.63
C GLY A 66 20.13 -0.58 -10.86
N LYS A 67 19.72 -1.83 -11.13
CA LYS A 67 18.32 -2.20 -11.38
C LYS A 67 17.62 -2.54 -10.06
N PHE A 68 16.39 -2.06 -9.88
CA PHE A 68 15.53 -2.54 -8.80
C PHE A 68 15.20 -4.03 -9.01
N PRO A 69 15.34 -4.90 -7.98
CA PRO A 69 14.75 -6.23 -8.02
C PRO A 69 13.22 -6.10 -8.06
N LEU A 70 12.50 -7.10 -8.59
CA LEU A 70 11.03 -7.03 -8.68
C LEU A 70 10.32 -7.93 -7.67
N ASP A 71 11.07 -8.82 -7.01
CA ASP A 71 10.59 -9.89 -6.13
C ASP A 71 11.72 -10.23 -5.14
N GLY A 72 11.40 -10.92 -4.05
CA GLY A 72 12.36 -11.37 -3.04
C GLY A 72 12.92 -10.28 -2.11
N LEU A 73 12.27 -9.11 -2.01
CA LEU A 73 12.61 -8.10 -1.01
C LEU A 73 12.01 -8.43 0.36
N THR A 74 12.38 -7.64 1.37
CA THR A 74 11.62 -7.58 2.61
C THR A 74 10.19 -7.05 2.36
N PRO A 75 9.18 -7.54 3.10
CA PRO A 75 7.83 -7.00 3.07
C PRO A 75 7.80 -5.48 3.25
N ARG A 76 6.99 -4.80 2.43
CA ARG A 76 6.76 -3.34 2.47
C ARG A 76 8.03 -2.49 2.36
N ALA A 77 9.08 -3.02 1.73
CA ALA A 77 10.27 -2.24 1.41
C ALA A 77 9.93 -1.00 0.56
N VAL A 78 10.77 0.03 0.70
CA VAL A 78 10.87 1.16 -0.23
C VAL A 78 12.34 1.26 -0.62
N LEU A 79 12.64 1.26 -1.92
CA LEU A 79 13.98 1.51 -2.44
C LEU A 79 13.99 2.77 -3.30
N TYR A 80 15.06 3.54 -3.25
CA TYR A 80 15.22 4.73 -4.09
C TYR A 80 16.60 4.83 -4.73
N ARG A 81 16.70 5.64 -5.78
CA ARG A 81 17.97 5.98 -6.45
C ARG A 81 18.11 7.49 -6.51
N THR A 82 19.35 7.96 -6.41
CA THR A 82 19.70 9.37 -6.58
C THR A 82 20.61 9.55 -7.80
N ASP A 83 20.62 10.77 -8.33
CA ASP A 83 21.75 11.31 -9.09
C ASP A 83 22.30 12.48 -8.28
N ARG A 84 23.57 12.41 -7.89
CA ARG A 84 24.19 13.26 -6.86
C ARG A 84 23.31 13.26 -5.60
N SER A 85 22.65 14.37 -5.30
CA SER A 85 21.76 14.56 -4.15
C SER A 85 20.27 14.61 -4.50
N GLN A 86 19.89 14.48 -5.78
CA GLN A 86 18.49 14.51 -6.21
C GLN A 86 17.95 13.08 -6.33
N ILE A 87 16.82 12.78 -5.70
CA ILE A 87 16.12 11.50 -5.90
C ILE A 87 15.58 11.46 -7.32
N THR A 88 15.97 10.45 -8.10
CA THR A 88 15.55 10.31 -9.51
C THR A 88 14.33 9.41 -9.65
N ASN A 89 14.17 8.44 -8.75
CA ASN A 89 13.05 7.51 -8.73
C ASN A 89 13.04 6.67 -7.44
N TYR A 90 11.88 6.11 -7.12
CA TYR A 90 11.69 5.14 -6.04
C TYR A 90 10.71 4.03 -6.44
N ILE A 91 10.77 2.90 -5.75
CA ILE A 91 9.93 1.72 -5.96
C ILE A 91 9.45 1.18 -4.60
N VAL A 92 8.23 0.69 -4.56
CA VAL A 92 7.58 0.18 -3.33
C VAL A 92 7.09 -1.25 -3.52
N TYR A 93 7.17 -2.05 -2.46
CA TYR A 93 6.90 -3.50 -2.48
C TYR A 93 5.70 -3.87 -1.62
N ASP A 94 5.04 -4.99 -1.93
CA ASP A 94 3.91 -5.53 -1.16
C ASP A 94 4.35 -6.20 0.15
N ASP A 95 3.37 -6.73 0.87
CA ASP A 95 3.52 -7.55 2.08
C ASP A 95 4.30 -8.86 1.87
N HIS A 96 4.64 -9.22 0.63
CA HIS A 96 5.43 -10.38 0.25
C HIS A 96 6.79 -10.02 -0.38
N GLY A 97 7.16 -8.73 -0.43
CA GLY A 97 8.43 -8.28 -1.02
C GLY A 97 8.44 -8.19 -2.55
N ARG A 98 7.27 -8.03 -3.19
CA ARG A 98 7.09 -7.92 -4.64
C ARG A 98 6.74 -6.49 -5.07
N ALA A 99 7.36 -5.99 -6.14
CA ALA A 99 7.16 -4.60 -6.57
C ALA A 99 5.70 -4.31 -6.96
N ILE A 100 5.16 -3.19 -6.48
CA ILE A 100 3.79 -2.72 -6.76
C ILE A 100 3.82 -1.60 -7.81
N LYS A 101 4.67 -0.59 -7.60
CA LYS A 101 4.84 0.56 -8.49
C LYS A 101 6.22 1.17 -8.33
N ARG A 102 6.75 1.70 -9.43
CA ARG A 102 7.92 2.58 -9.48
C ARG A 102 7.46 3.97 -9.90
N VAL A 103 7.91 4.98 -9.18
CA VAL A 103 7.70 6.40 -9.53
C VAL A 103 9.03 6.95 -10.03
N ASP A 104 9.05 7.37 -11.29
CA ASP A 104 10.20 8.00 -11.92
C ASP A 104 10.00 9.52 -11.89
N LEU A 105 10.80 10.21 -11.07
CA LEU A 105 10.69 11.65 -10.79
C LEU A 105 11.40 12.49 -11.85
N THR A 106 12.54 12.02 -12.34
CA THR A 106 13.33 12.65 -13.40
C THR A 106 13.84 11.60 -14.40
N GLY A 107 14.13 12.03 -15.63
CA GLY A 107 14.72 11.20 -16.67
C GLY A 107 13.90 11.18 -17.96
N LYS A 108 13.93 10.05 -18.68
CA LYS A 108 13.24 9.90 -19.97
C LYS A 108 11.75 9.63 -19.76
N ALA A 109 10.93 10.16 -20.66
CA ALA A 109 9.52 9.80 -20.77
C ALA A 109 9.33 8.30 -21.03
N HIS A 110 8.24 7.72 -20.53
CA HIS A 110 7.88 6.31 -20.74
C HIS A 110 6.42 6.22 -21.23
N GLY A 111 6.17 5.52 -22.33
CA GLY A 111 4.84 5.48 -22.96
C GLY A 111 4.31 6.86 -23.37
N SER A 112 5.20 7.76 -23.82
CA SER A 112 4.93 9.18 -24.10
C SER A 112 4.52 10.04 -22.90
N ILE A 113 4.54 9.50 -21.67
CA ILE A 113 4.30 10.27 -20.45
C ILE A 113 5.65 10.81 -19.91
N PRO A 114 5.84 12.14 -19.77
CA PRO A 114 7.05 12.71 -19.20
C PRO A 114 7.16 12.40 -17.70
N THR A 115 8.37 12.46 -17.14
CA THR A 115 8.54 12.45 -15.68
C THR A 115 8.04 13.77 -15.07
N PRO A 116 7.40 13.78 -13.89
CA PRO A 116 7.23 12.64 -12.98
C PRO A 116 6.07 11.70 -13.37
N HIS A 117 6.34 10.40 -13.45
CA HIS A 117 5.35 9.38 -13.84
C HIS A 117 5.46 8.09 -13.02
N VAL A 118 4.43 7.25 -13.09
CA VAL A 118 4.34 5.97 -12.39
C VAL A 118 4.20 4.81 -13.36
N VAL A 119 5.06 3.81 -13.17
CA VAL A 119 4.95 2.48 -13.77
C VAL A 119 4.41 1.52 -12.71
N GLU A 120 3.16 1.10 -12.84
CA GLU A 120 2.58 0.08 -11.97
C GLU A 120 2.97 -1.33 -12.42
N TYR A 121 3.01 -2.27 -11.49
CA TYR A 121 3.35 -3.66 -11.71
C TYR A 121 2.12 -4.54 -11.46
N LYS A 122 1.95 -5.56 -12.31
CA LYS A 122 0.97 -6.63 -12.14
C LYS A 122 1.65 -7.89 -11.65
N HIS A 123 0.97 -8.64 -10.79
CA HIS A 123 1.40 -9.95 -10.31
C HIS A 123 0.52 -10.99 -11.00
N ASN A 124 1.11 -11.82 -11.84
CA ASN A 124 0.38 -12.91 -12.51
C ASN A 124 0.78 -14.23 -11.86
N GLN A 125 -0.18 -15.10 -11.60
CA GLN A 125 0.05 -16.44 -11.03
C GLN A 125 -0.01 -17.48 -12.15
N ASN A 126 0.92 -18.44 -12.17
CA ASN A 126 0.80 -19.61 -13.06
C ASN A 126 -0.03 -20.72 -12.39
N PRO A 127 -0.45 -21.78 -13.12
CA PRO A 127 -1.23 -22.88 -12.54
C PRO A 127 -0.53 -23.62 -11.38
N ALA A 128 0.80 -23.56 -11.29
CA ALA A 128 1.58 -24.12 -10.19
C ALA A 128 1.73 -23.18 -8.97
N GLY A 129 1.01 -22.05 -8.96
CA GLY A 129 1.00 -21.10 -7.84
C GLY A 129 2.16 -20.10 -7.81
N LYS A 130 3.13 -20.17 -8.73
CA LYS A 130 4.25 -19.21 -8.78
C LYS A 130 3.78 -17.85 -9.29
N ILE A 131 4.14 -16.80 -8.55
CA ILE A 131 3.88 -15.40 -8.92
C ILE A 131 4.98 -14.88 -9.85
N PHE A 132 4.59 -14.03 -10.80
CA PHE A 132 5.46 -13.33 -11.74
C PHE A 132 5.13 -11.83 -11.74
N VAL A 133 6.07 -11.02 -11.25
CA VAL A 133 5.97 -9.56 -11.19
C VAL A 133 6.38 -8.96 -12.54
N GLN A 134 5.49 -8.19 -13.16
CA GLN A 134 5.69 -7.60 -14.49
C GLN A 134 5.23 -6.16 -14.51
N ALA A 135 6.02 -5.26 -15.12
CA ALA A 135 5.57 -3.90 -15.38
C ALA A 135 4.33 -3.89 -16.29
N GLN A 136 3.35 -3.06 -15.98
CA GLN A 136 2.23 -2.78 -16.87
C GLN A 136 2.70 -1.90 -18.04
N ARG A 137 2.05 -2.05 -19.20
CA ARG A 137 2.33 -1.21 -20.38
C ARG A 137 1.79 0.21 -20.23
N THR A 138 0.72 0.38 -19.45
CA THR A 138 0.09 1.68 -19.19
C THR A 138 0.91 2.43 -18.14
N VAL A 139 1.37 3.62 -18.50
CA VAL A 139 2.04 4.58 -17.63
C VAL A 139 1.05 5.70 -17.31
N ARG A 140 1.11 6.26 -16.11
CA ARG A 140 0.32 7.44 -15.71
C ARG A 140 1.22 8.54 -15.15
N PRO A 141 0.82 9.82 -15.21
CA PRO A 141 1.48 10.87 -14.42
C PRO A 141 1.53 10.51 -12.93
N ALA A 142 2.56 10.99 -12.24
CA ALA A 142 2.63 10.93 -10.78
C ALA A 142 1.59 11.85 -10.15
N ARG A 143 0.97 11.40 -9.07
CA ARG A 143 0.11 12.24 -8.23
C ARG A 143 1.01 13.18 -7.41
N THR A 144 0.51 14.34 -6.99
CA THR A 144 1.28 15.27 -6.13
C THR A 144 1.82 14.60 -4.87
N ILE A 145 1.04 13.71 -4.25
CA ILE A 145 1.47 12.93 -3.05
C ILE A 145 2.56 11.88 -3.35
N GLU A 146 2.74 11.50 -4.62
CA GLU A 146 3.78 10.58 -5.10
C GLU A 146 5.08 11.31 -5.51
N ILE A 147 5.16 12.63 -5.28
CA ILE A 147 6.34 13.47 -5.53
C ILE A 147 6.84 13.98 -4.16
N PRO A 148 8.13 13.81 -3.80
CA PRO A 148 8.68 14.17 -2.50
C PRO A 148 8.96 15.67 -2.34
#